data_AF-A0A1M5KBU3-F1
#
_entry.id   AF-A0A1M5KBU3-F1
#
_cell.length_a   1.000
_cell.length_b   1.000
_cell.length_c   1.000
_cell.angle_alpha   90.00
_cell.angle_beta   90.00
_cell.angle_gamma   90.00
#
_symmetry.space_group_name_H-M   'P 1'
#
loop_
_entity.id
_entity.type
_entity.pdbx_description
1 polymer ?
#
loop_
_entity_poly.entity_id
_entity_poly.type
_entity_poly.pdbx_seq_one_letter_code
_entity_poly.pdbx_strand_id
1 'polypeptide(L)'
;MPGVTDRVAPRRGWWQPLLVFLIGLALGVLALGTVLVGCAYLVLRPFANASEDHNPSFRYGERVLEQAYGSNDPHTAGLDCGALVDRAGGRPSPFDRDEAVDGCEYEESSLND
;
A
#
# COMPACT_ATOMS: atom_id res chain seq x y z
N MET A 1 -45.27 49.34 -39.29
CA MET A 1 -46.03 48.59 -38.25
C MET A 1 -45.03 47.74 -37.47
N PRO A 2 -44.99 47.82 -36.14
CA PRO A 2 -43.92 47.26 -35.33
C PRO A 2 -44.18 45.78 -34.96
N GLY A 3 -43.10 45.00 -34.95
CA GLY A 3 -42.74 44.08 -33.87
C GLY A 3 -43.60 42.85 -33.61
N VAL A 4 -43.06 41.68 -33.94
CA VAL A 4 -43.16 40.48 -33.09
C VAL A 4 -41.80 39.78 -33.15
N THR A 5 -40.89 40.16 -32.25
CA THR A 5 -39.78 39.29 -31.89
C THR A 5 -40.32 38.32 -30.84
N ASP A 6 -40.65 37.10 -31.27
CA ASP A 6 -40.96 36.01 -30.36
C ASP A 6 -39.70 35.64 -29.57
N ARG A 7 -39.53 36.28 -28.41
CA ARG A 7 -38.58 35.82 -27.40
C ARG A 7 -39.18 34.56 -26.79
N VAL A 8 -38.74 33.40 -27.27
CA VAL A 8 -38.94 32.12 -26.59
C VAL A 8 -38.32 32.26 -25.21
N ALA A 9 -39.15 32.45 -24.20
CA ALA A 9 -38.71 32.50 -22.81
C ALA A 9 -37.99 31.19 -22.49
N PRO A 10 -36.79 31.20 -21.89
CA PRO A 10 -36.15 29.98 -21.46
C PRO A 10 -37.06 29.33 -20.42
N ARG A 11 -37.65 28.18 -20.77
CA ARG A 11 -38.32 27.28 -19.81
C ARG A 11 -37.27 26.93 -18.76
N ARG A 12 -37.26 27.68 -17.65
CA ARG A 12 -36.39 27.45 -16.49
C ARG A 12 -36.81 26.11 -15.89
N GLY A 13 -36.19 25.04 -16.38
CA GLY A 13 -36.54 23.67 -16.05
C GLY A 13 -36.37 23.47 -14.55
N TRP A 14 -37.45 23.10 -13.88
CA TRP A 14 -37.49 22.80 -12.44
C TRP A 14 -36.57 21.62 -12.04
N TRP A 15 -35.94 20.97 -13.02
CA TRP A 15 -34.91 19.94 -12.89
C TRP A 15 -33.51 20.47 -12.56
N GLN A 16 -33.25 21.76 -12.77
CA GLN A 16 -31.98 22.40 -12.43
C GLN A 16 -31.57 22.25 -10.94
N PRO A 17 -32.45 22.49 -9.94
CA PRO A 17 -32.08 22.27 -8.53
C PRO A 17 -31.80 20.79 -8.22
N LEU A 18 -32.52 19.85 -8.86
CA LEU A 18 -32.28 18.42 -8.69
C LEU A 18 -30.88 18.02 -9.19
N LEU A 19 -30.48 18.52 -10.36
CA LEU A 19 -29.17 18.26 -10.94
C LEU A 19 -28.04 18.80 -10.06
N VAL A 20 -28.17 20.03 -9.54
CA VAL A 20 -27.19 20.63 -8.63
C VAL A 20 -27.08 19.83 -7.33
N PHE A 21 -28.21 19.38 -6.80
CA PHE A 21 -28.23 18.54 -5.59
C PHE A 21 -27.52 17.20 -5.81
N LEU A 22 -27.79 16.52 -6.92
CA LEU A 22 -27.14 15.24 -7.26
C LEU A 22 -25.63 15.39 -7.45
N ILE A 23 -25.19 16.47 -8.11
CA ILE A 23 -23.76 16.78 -8.28
C ILE A 23 -23.12 17.05 -6.91
N GLY A 24 -23.77 17.87 -6.07
CA GLY A 24 -23.29 18.14 -4.72
C GLY A 24 -23.17 16.88 -3.86
N LEU A 25 -24.14 15.98 -3.95
CA LEU A 25 -24.13 14.70 -3.25
C LEU A 25 -23.00 13.79 -3.76
N ALA A 26 -22.82 13.68 -5.08
CA ALA A 26 -21.73 12.89 -5.67
C ALA A 26 -20.35 13.40 -5.23
N LEU A 27 -20.15 14.72 -5.24
CA LEU A 27 -18.91 15.35 -4.77
C LEU A 27 -18.70 15.13 -3.26
N GLY A 28 -19.76 15.23 -2.46
CA GLY A 28 -19.71 14.95 -1.03
C GLY A 28 -19.30 13.50 -0.73
N VAL A 29 -19.86 12.53 -1.46
CA VAL A 29 -19.51 11.11 -1.32
C VAL A 29 -18.05 10.86 -1.73
N LEU A 30 -17.59 11.47 -2.83
CA LEU A 30 -16.19 11.35 -3.26
C LEU A 30 -15.23 11.94 -2.23
N ALA A 31 -15.52 13.13 -1.70
CA ALA A 31 -14.71 13.77 -0.67
C ALA A 31 -14.69 12.94 0.64
N LEU A 32 -15.83 12.37 1.02
CA LEU A 32 -15.88 11.49 2.19
C LEU A 32 -15.04 10.22 1.95
N GLY A 33 -15.14 9.62 0.77
CA GLY A 33 -14.36 8.44 0.39
C GLY A 33 -12.85 8.69 0.44
N THR A 34 -12.37 9.81 -0.11
CA THR A 34 -10.94 10.14 -0.09
C THR A 34 -10.43 10.39 1.33
N VAL A 35 -11.23 11.05 2.18
CA VAL A 35 -10.89 11.24 3.60
C VAL A 35 -10.80 9.90 4.31
N LEU A 36 -11.77 8.99 4.12
CA LEU A 36 -11.76 7.67 4.74
C LEU A 36 -10.56 6.83 4.30
N VAL A 37 -10.23 6.83 3.01
CA VAL A 37 -9.04 6.14 2.47
C VAL A 37 -7.75 6.75 3.02
N GLY A 38 -7.66 8.07 3.07
CA GLY A 38 -6.51 8.77 3.65
C GLY A 38 -6.33 8.48 5.14
N CYS A 39 -7.42 8.49 5.91
CA CYS A 39 -7.42 8.11 7.32
C CYS A 39 -7.01 6.64 7.51
N ALA A 40 -7.56 5.72 6.72
CA ALA A 40 -7.18 4.31 6.76
C ALA A 40 -5.69 4.13 6.46
N TYR A 41 -5.17 4.82 5.44
CA TYR A 41 -3.75 4.79 5.11
C TYR A 41 -2.87 5.30 6.26
N LEU A 42 -3.21 6.45 6.87
CA LEU A 42 -2.44 7.01 8.00
C LEU A 42 -2.49 6.13 9.26
N VAL A 43 -3.61 5.43 9.48
CA VAL A 43 -3.77 4.52 10.63
C VAL A 43 -3.05 3.20 10.39
N LEU A 44 -3.10 2.66 9.17
CA LEU A 44 -2.50 1.35 8.84
C LEU A 44 -1.00 1.44 8.55
N ARG A 45 -0.49 2.57 8.05
CA ARG A 45 0.93 2.78 7.77
C ARG A 45 1.87 2.50 8.96
N PRO A 46 1.59 2.95 10.20
CA PRO A 46 2.44 2.58 11.34
C PRO A 46 2.34 1.10 11.69
N PHE A 47 1.24 0.40 11.40
CA PHE A 47 1.16 -1.05 11.64
C PHE A 47 1.88 -1.87 10.57
N ALA A 48 1.85 -1.43 9.31
CA ALA A 48 2.63 -2.04 8.23
C ALA A 48 4.14 -1.81 8.45
N ASN A 49 4.54 -0.59 8.82
CA ASN A 49 5.96 -0.24 8.95
C ASN A 49 6.57 -0.63 10.31
N ALA A 50 5.77 -0.85 11.36
CA ALA A 50 6.30 -1.23 12.68
C ALA A 50 6.75 -2.69 12.75
N SER A 51 6.23 -3.58 11.91
CA SER A 51 6.70 -4.97 11.86
C SER A 51 8.02 -5.12 11.08
N GLU A 52 8.26 -4.31 10.05
CA GLU A 52 9.41 -4.51 9.16
C GLU A 52 10.71 -3.90 9.72
N ASP A 53 10.67 -2.66 10.23
CA ASP A 53 11.90 -1.96 10.66
C ASP A 53 12.31 -2.22 12.12
N HIS A 54 11.35 -2.54 12.99
CA HIS A 54 11.59 -2.71 14.42
C HIS A 54 11.64 -4.16 14.88
N ASN A 55 11.40 -5.12 13.99
CA ASN A 55 11.47 -6.52 14.37
C ASN A 55 12.88 -7.08 14.21
N PRO A 56 13.54 -7.51 15.31
CA PRO A 56 14.88 -8.06 15.24
C PRO A 56 14.94 -9.36 14.42
N SER A 57 13.85 -10.14 14.36
CA SER A 57 13.74 -11.35 13.56
C SER A 57 13.65 -11.04 12.06
N PHE A 58 12.87 -10.04 11.67
CA PHE A 58 12.77 -9.58 10.28
C PHE A 58 14.14 -9.08 9.76
N ARG A 59 14.79 -8.19 10.51
CA ARG A 59 16.16 -7.71 10.23
C ARG A 59 17.22 -8.81 10.28
N TYR A 60 16.94 -9.91 10.98
CA TYR A 60 17.80 -11.08 10.94
C TYR A 60 17.63 -11.82 9.61
N GLY A 61 16.40 -11.99 9.13
CA GLY A 61 16.08 -12.52 7.81
C GLY A 61 16.81 -11.84 6.67
N GLU A 62 16.69 -10.50 6.58
CA GLU A 62 17.38 -9.68 5.56
C GLU A 62 18.89 -9.96 5.55
N ARG A 63 19.53 -9.91 6.74
CA ARG A 63 20.98 -10.13 6.87
C ARG A 63 21.42 -11.54 6.51
N VAL A 64 20.57 -12.54 6.78
CA VAL A 64 20.87 -13.93 6.42
C VAL A 64 20.92 -14.07 4.90
N LEU A 65 19.97 -13.45 4.18
CA LEU A 65 19.99 -13.46 2.73
C LEU A 65 21.18 -12.66 2.17
N GLU A 66 21.45 -11.47 2.70
CA GLU A 66 22.59 -10.64 2.30
C GLU A 66 23.92 -11.40 2.50
N GLN A 67 24.08 -12.15 3.59
CA GLN A 67 25.25 -13.00 3.81
C GLN A 67 25.33 -14.16 2.83
N ALA A 68 24.19 -14.77 2.48
CA ALA A 68 24.13 -15.84 1.51
C ALA A 68 24.55 -15.34 0.12
N TYR A 69 23.97 -14.23 -0.36
CA TYR A 69 24.29 -13.66 -1.68
C TYR A 69 25.67 -13.00 -1.74
N GLY A 70 26.09 -12.30 -0.68
CA GLY A 70 27.38 -11.61 -0.60
C GLY A 70 28.60 -12.55 -0.54
N SER A 71 28.40 -13.83 -0.24
CA SER A 71 29.48 -14.82 -0.11
C SER A 71 30.04 -15.35 -1.43
N ASN A 72 29.59 -14.88 -2.61
CA ASN A 72 30.00 -15.41 -3.93
C ASN A 72 29.83 -16.93 -4.06
N ASP A 73 28.91 -17.54 -3.30
CA ASP A 73 28.67 -18.98 -3.36
C ASP A 73 27.76 -19.27 -4.58
N PRO A 74 28.21 -20.00 -5.61
CA PRO A 74 27.41 -20.26 -6.82
C PRO A 74 26.17 -21.15 -6.59
N HIS A 75 25.90 -21.52 -5.33
CA HIS A 75 24.76 -22.31 -4.90
C HIS A 75 23.60 -21.47 -4.34
N THR A 76 23.70 -20.13 -4.33
CA THR A 76 22.65 -19.25 -3.78
C THR A 76 21.53 -18.88 -4.74
N ALA A 77 21.65 -19.19 -6.02
CA ALA A 77 20.56 -19.03 -6.99
C ALA A 77 19.45 -20.08 -6.72
N GLY A 78 18.43 -19.70 -5.95
CA GLY A 78 17.24 -20.51 -5.67
C GLY A 78 17.17 -21.13 -4.27
N LEU A 79 17.74 -20.48 -3.26
CA LEU A 79 17.67 -20.96 -1.87
C LEU A 79 16.35 -20.58 -1.21
N ASP A 80 15.68 -21.58 -0.62
CA ASP A 80 14.52 -21.40 0.26
C ASP A 80 14.92 -20.58 1.51
N CYS A 81 14.30 -19.41 1.67
CA CYS A 81 14.51 -18.51 2.81
C CYS A 81 14.30 -19.21 4.16
N GLY A 82 13.36 -20.17 4.24
CA GLY A 82 13.18 -20.99 5.43
C GLY A 82 14.43 -21.80 5.81
N ALA A 83 15.06 -22.44 4.82
CA ALA A 83 16.26 -23.23 5.03
C ALA A 83 17.49 -22.37 5.37
N LEU A 84 17.57 -21.16 4.81
CA LEU A 84 18.62 -20.19 5.12
C LEU A 84 18.54 -19.72 6.57
N VAL A 85 17.36 -19.29 7.02
CA VAL A 85 17.11 -18.87 8.40
C VAL A 85 17.34 -20.02 9.39
N ASP A 86 16.99 -21.26 9.01
CA ASP A 86 17.22 -22.43 9.86
C ASP A 86 18.71 -22.79 9.99
N ARG A 87 19.49 -22.65 8.91
CA ARG A 87 20.94 -22.91 8.91
C ARG A 87 21.72 -21.78 9.56
N ALA A 88 21.21 -20.56 9.52
CA ALA A 88 21.87 -19.40 10.08
C ALA A 88 21.95 -19.48 11.62
N GLY A 89 23.12 -19.15 12.14
CA GLY A 89 23.38 -19.03 13.58
C GLY A 89 23.08 -17.62 14.09
N GLY A 90 23.21 -17.41 15.41
CA GLY A 90 23.15 -16.06 16.01
C GLY A 90 21.76 -15.42 16.03
N ARG A 91 20.70 -16.23 16.16
CA ARG A 91 19.31 -15.77 16.20
C ARG A 91 19.09 -14.76 17.36
N PRO A 92 18.39 -13.64 17.11
CA PRO A 92 18.06 -12.67 18.15
C PRO A 92 17.09 -13.26 19.19
N SER A 93 17.00 -12.64 20.38
CA SER A 93 16.00 -13.01 21.39
C SER A 93 15.14 -11.78 21.71
N PRO A 94 13.80 -11.83 21.58
CA PRO A 94 13.01 -12.97 21.11
C PRO A 94 13.26 -13.29 19.62
N PHE A 95 13.07 -14.56 19.25
CA PHE A 95 13.15 -15.04 17.86
C PHE A 95 11.78 -15.50 17.39
N ASP A 96 11.29 -14.90 16.32
CA ASP A 96 10.17 -15.41 15.54
C ASP A 96 10.71 -15.91 14.20
N ARG A 97 10.46 -17.18 13.89
CA ARG A 97 10.96 -17.78 12.65
C ARG A 97 10.21 -17.24 11.44
N ASP A 98 8.91 -17.00 11.57
CA ASP A 98 8.07 -16.63 10.44
C ASP A 98 8.43 -15.21 10.00
N GLU A 99 8.61 -14.28 10.94
CA GLU A 99 9.08 -12.92 10.62
C GLU A 99 10.51 -12.90 10.05
N ALA A 100 11.38 -13.83 10.46
CA ALA A 100 12.72 -13.95 9.88
C ALA A 100 12.68 -14.50 8.45
N VAL A 101 11.70 -15.35 8.11
CA VAL A 101 11.50 -15.80 6.73
C VAL A 101 10.93 -14.66 5.88
N ASP A 102 9.94 -13.93 6.39
CA ASP A 102 9.36 -12.76 5.71
C ASP A 102 10.42 -11.71 5.35
N GLY A 103 11.34 -11.41 6.29
CA GLY A 103 12.45 -10.47 6.03
C GLY A 103 13.46 -10.98 5.00
N CYS A 104 13.64 -12.29 4.90
CA CYS A 104 14.47 -12.89 3.85
C CYS A 104 13.77 -12.79 2.48
N GLU A 105 12.49 -13.15 2.37
CA GLU A 105 11.75 -13.07 1.09
C GLU A 105 11.61 -11.63 0.58
N TYR A 106 11.47 -10.68 1.49
CA TYR A 106 11.47 -9.25 1.17
C TYR A 106 12.77 -8.82 0.49
N GLU A 107 13.92 -9.22 1.04
CA GLU A 107 15.23 -8.88 0.46
C GLU A 107 15.51 -9.66 -0.84
N GLU A 108 14.96 -10.87 -1.00
CA GLU A 108 15.05 -11.60 -2.28
C GLU A 108 14.29 -10.87 -3.39
N SER A 109 13.14 -10.30 -3.06
CA SER A 109 12.34 -9.50 -3.99
C SER A 109 13.05 -8.21 -4.35
N SER A 110 13.69 -7.53 -3.38
CA SER A 110 14.43 -6.28 -3.61
C SER A 110 15.66 -6.47 -4.52
N LEU A 111 16.28 -7.64 -4.49
CA LEU A 111 17.43 -8.00 -5.34
C LEU A 111 17.05 -8.34 -6.80
N ASN A 112 15.79 -8.68 -7.06
CA ASN A 112 15.29 -9.11 -8.37
C ASN A 112 14.58 -7.99 -9.17
N ASP A 113 14.35 -6.82 -8.57
CA ASP A 113 13.82 -5.60 -9.21
C ASP A 113 14.93 -4.71 -9.81
#